data_AF-A0A925PP96-F1
#
_entry.id   AF-A0A925PP96-F1
#
_cell.length_a   1.000
_cell.length_b   1.000
_cell.length_c   1.000
_cell.angle_alpha   90.00
_cell.angle_beta   90.00
_cell.angle_gamma   90.00
#
_symmetry.space_group_name_H-M   'P 1'
#
loop_
_entity.id
_entity.type
_entity.pdbx_description
1 polymer ?
#
loop_
_entity_poly.entity_id
_entity_poly.type
_entity_poly.pdbx_seq_one_letter_code
_entity_poly.pdbx_strand_id
1 'polypeptide(L)'
;MSSTVFEQLFVGQNIVHVGALLYLLGFLFRDQLVLRGLIILGDLVYILYFYFAPEIPLWGGIFWSAMFTIVNVVMIWFIYLDEVQFSLPAHERKLFDLLVDLTPGQFRTFLKAGKQEVAASPLVITRENEPLDQLYFVTDGKVTIEKGGRRMVSEAKTFIGEIAFLLSRPATATVTLEPGCHYG
;
A
#
# COMPACT_ATOMS: atom_id res chain seq x y z
N MET A 1 5.78 7.63 -48.83
CA MET A 1 4.54 7.09 -48.24
C MET A 1 4.45 7.25 -46.71
N SER A 2 5.55 7.37 -45.96
CA SER A 2 5.49 7.55 -44.49
C SER A 2 5.15 8.97 -44.01
N SER A 3 5.38 10.01 -44.83
CA SER A 3 5.13 11.41 -44.44
C SER A 3 3.64 11.79 -44.46
N THR A 4 2.86 11.15 -45.34
CA THR A 4 1.43 11.46 -45.56
C THR A 4 0.53 10.96 -44.43
N VAL A 5 0.88 9.83 -43.80
CA VAL A 5 0.15 9.27 -42.66
C VAL A 5 0.35 10.13 -41.41
N PHE A 6 1.58 10.60 -41.19
CA PHE A 6 1.91 11.51 -40.09
C PHE A 6 1.20 12.86 -40.25
N GLU A 7 1.20 13.47 -41.43
CA GLU A 7 0.47 14.73 -41.66
C GLU A 7 -1.06 14.58 -41.58
N GLN A 8 -1.61 13.45 -42.03
CA GLN A 8 -3.04 13.17 -41.89
C GLN A 8 -3.43 13.04 -40.41
N LEU A 9 -2.60 12.41 -39.57
CA LEU A 9 -2.80 12.30 -38.12
C LEU A 9 -2.94 13.66 -37.40
N PHE A 10 -2.40 14.75 -37.98
CA PHE A 10 -2.43 16.10 -37.40
C PHE A 10 -3.52 17.03 -37.99
N VAL A 11 -4.41 16.53 -38.86
CA VAL A 11 -5.65 17.25 -39.24
C VAL A 11 -6.59 17.25 -38.04
N GLY A 12 -7.26 18.37 -37.75
CA GLY A 12 -8.04 18.57 -36.51
C GLY A 12 -8.97 17.41 -36.11
N GLN A 13 -9.60 16.72 -37.07
CA GLN A 13 -10.46 15.56 -36.78
C GLN A 13 -9.70 14.33 -36.21
N ASN A 14 -8.40 14.19 -36.46
CA ASN A 14 -7.60 13.04 -36.02
C ASN A 14 -6.98 13.22 -34.63
N ILE A 15 -6.83 14.45 -34.15
CA ILE A 15 -6.36 14.73 -32.77
C ILE A 15 -7.36 14.18 -31.73
N VAL A 16 -8.66 14.23 -32.05
CA VAL A 16 -9.72 13.64 -31.21
C VAL A 16 -9.53 12.13 -31.06
N HIS A 17 -9.13 11.43 -32.13
CA HIS A 17 -8.88 9.99 -32.08
C HIS A 17 -7.64 9.65 -31.24
N VAL A 18 -6.61 10.51 -31.23
CA VAL A 18 -5.45 10.35 -30.34
C VAL A 18 -5.87 10.49 -28.88
N GLY A 19 -6.68 11.51 -28.54
CA GLY A 19 -7.23 11.68 -27.19
C GLY A 19 -8.09 10.49 -26.76
N ALA A 20 -8.97 10.00 -27.65
CA ALA A 20 -9.81 8.83 -27.38
C ALA A 20 -8.98 7.54 -27.20
N LEU A 21 -7.93 7.34 -28.00
CA LEU A 21 -7.04 6.19 -27.90
C LEU A 21 -6.29 6.18 -26.56
N LEU A 22 -5.78 7.32 -26.10
CA LEU A 22 -5.14 7.44 -24.79
C LEU A 22 -6.10 7.11 -23.65
N TYR A 23 -7.36 7.57 -23.75
CA TYR A 23 -8.42 7.23 -22.80
C TYR A 23 -8.72 5.72 -22.78
N LEU A 24 -8.85 5.10 -23.95
CA LEU A 24 -9.07 3.66 -24.12
C LEU A 24 -7.91 2.83 -23.56
N LEU A 25 -6.66 3.26 -23.83
CA LEU A 25 -5.47 2.64 -23.27
C LEU A 25 -5.45 2.76 -21.75
N GLY A 26 -5.89 3.88 -21.21
CA GLY A 26 -6.10 4.05 -19.77
C GLY A 26 -6.89 2.89 -19.16
N PHE A 27 -8.07 2.58 -19.72
CA PHE A 27 -8.92 1.48 -19.24
C PHE A 27 -8.28 0.08 -19.33
N LEU A 28 -7.24 -0.11 -20.14
CA LEU A 28 -6.52 -1.37 -20.26
C LEU A 28 -5.50 -1.58 -19.13
N PHE A 29 -4.99 -0.50 -18.53
CA PHE A 29 -4.01 -0.58 -17.44
C PHE A 29 -4.70 -0.80 -16.08
N ARG A 30 -4.22 -1.81 -15.36
CA ARG A 30 -4.69 -2.16 -14.01
C ARG A 30 -4.01 -1.31 -12.92
N ASP A 31 -2.90 -0.67 -13.27
CA ASP A 31 -2.14 0.23 -12.41
C ASP A 31 -2.85 1.59 -12.32
N GLN A 32 -3.21 1.98 -11.09
CA GLN A 32 -3.97 3.20 -10.83
C GLN A 32 -3.18 4.47 -11.16
N LEU A 33 -1.85 4.49 -11.04
CA LEU A 33 -1.05 5.66 -11.38
C LEU A 33 -0.95 5.85 -12.89
N VAL A 34 -0.70 4.77 -13.62
CA VAL A 34 -0.58 4.79 -15.10
C VAL A 34 -1.88 5.24 -15.75
N LEU A 35 -3.02 4.70 -15.29
CA LEU A 35 -4.36 5.10 -15.77
C LEU A 35 -4.58 6.60 -15.61
N ARG A 36 -4.31 7.16 -14.42
CA ARG A 36 -4.53 8.58 -14.12
C ARG A 36 -3.61 9.47 -14.95
N GLY A 37 -2.36 9.07 -15.13
CA GLY A 37 -1.40 9.78 -15.98
C GLY A 37 -1.85 9.83 -17.45
N LEU A 38 -2.35 8.72 -17.99
CA LEU A 38 -2.88 8.65 -19.37
C LEU A 38 -4.12 9.53 -19.56
N ILE A 39 -5.05 9.54 -18.59
CA ILE A 39 -6.23 10.41 -18.64
C ILE A 39 -5.82 11.89 -18.67
N ILE A 40 -4.91 12.30 -17.78
CA ILE A 40 -4.41 13.68 -17.75
C ILE A 40 -3.79 14.07 -19.08
N LEU A 41 -2.97 13.19 -19.67
CA LEU A 41 -2.36 13.45 -20.97
C LEU A 41 -3.42 13.60 -22.07
N GLY A 42 -4.44 12.74 -22.08
CA GLY A 42 -5.57 12.83 -23.00
C GLY A 42 -6.36 14.14 -22.86
N ASP A 43 -6.67 14.55 -21.63
CA ASP A 43 -7.38 15.81 -21.36
C ASP A 43 -6.56 17.05 -21.77
N LEU A 44 -5.25 17.03 -21.59
CA LEU A 44 -4.38 18.11 -22.06
C LEU A 44 -4.42 18.24 -23.58
N VAL A 45 -4.41 17.11 -24.31
CA VAL A 45 -4.58 17.10 -25.77
C VAL A 45 -5.96 17.63 -26.17
N TYR A 46 -7.02 17.25 -25.45
CA TYR A 46 -8.36 17.78 -25.71
C TYR A 46 -8.48 19.28 -25.45
N ILE A 47 -7.86 19.80 -24.39
CA ILE A 47 -7.83 21.24 -24.10
C ILE A 47 -7.17 22.00 -25.26
N LEU A 48 -6.03 21.52 -25.75
CA LEU A 48 -5.35 22.11 -26.91
C LEU A 48 -6.23 22.05 -28.15
N TYR A 49 -6.89 20.92 -28.41
CA TYR A 49 -7.81 20.76 -29.53
C TYR A 49 -8.99 21.74 -29.45
N PHE A 50 -9.68 21.80 -28.31
CA PHE A 50 -10.84 22.66 -28.11
C PHE A 50 -10.50 24.16 -28.16
N TYR A 51 -9.24 24.53 -27.94
CA TYR A 51 -8.77 25.90 -28.02
C TYR A 51 -8.32 26.31 -29.43
N PHE A 52 -7.57 25.46 -30.15
CA PHE A 52 -6.92 25.84 -31.41
C PHE A 52 -7.63 25.36 -32.69
N ALA A 53 -8.42 24.28 -32.64
CA ALA A 53 -9.03 23.72 -33.85
C ALA A 53 -10.31 24.45 -34.32
N PRO A 54 -11.25 24.87 -33.44
CA PRO A 54 -12.46 25.56 -33.86
C PRO A 54 -12.25 27.08 -34.02
N GLU A 55 -13.04 27.73 -34.88
CA GLU A 55 -13.01 29.20 -35.08
C GLU A 55 -13.33 29.99 -33.79
N ILE A 56 -14.17 29.39 -32.93
CA ILE A 56 -14.48 29.90 -31.59
C ILE A 56 -14.10 28.80 -30.58
N PRO A 57 -13.24 29.11 -29.58
CA PRO A 57 -12.85 28.13 -28.58
C PRO A 57 -14.05 27.49 -27.88
N LEU A 58 -14.03 26.15 -27.78
CA LEU A 58 -15.08 25.38 -27.13
C LEU A 58 -14.85 25.35 -25.62
N TRP A 59 -15.21 26.46 -24.96
CA TRP A 59 -15.00 26.66 -23.51
C TRP A 59 -15.63 25.57 -22.64
N GLY A 60 -16.75 24.99 -23.06
CA GLY A 60 -17.38 23.87 -22.33
C GLY A 60 -16.49 22.63 -22.29
N GLY A 61 -15.87 22.26 -23.41
CA GLY A 61 -14.94 21.12 -23.47
C GLY A 61 -13.68 21.38 -22.65
N ILE A 62 -13.12 22.59 -22.76
CA ILE A 62 -11.96 23.02 -21.97
C ILE A 62 -12.24 22.95 -20.47
N PHE A 63 -13.40 23.45 -20.03
CA PHE A 63 -13.79 23.41 -18.62
C PHE A 63 -13.86 21.98 -18.08
N TRP A 64 -14.55 21.08 -18.80
CA TRP A 64 -14.69 19.70 -18.34
C TRP A 64 -13.35 18.94 -18.35
N SER A 65 -12.53 19.07 -19.38
CA SER A 65 -11.19 18.45 -19.40
C SER A 65 -10.27 19.01 -18.31
N ALA A 66 -10.37 20.29 -17.97
CA ALA A 66 -9.64 20.87 -16.84
C ALA A 66 -10.11 20.29 -15.50
N MET A 67 -11.42 20.11 -15.31
CA MET A 67 -11.98 19.47 -14.11
C MET A 67 -11.52 18.02 -13.97
N PHE A 68 -11.58 17.23 -15.05
CA PHE A 68 -11.08 15.86 -15.03
C PHE A 68 -9.57 15.82 -14.73
N THR A 69 -8.77 16.70 -15.34
CA THR A 69 -7.35 16.82 -15.04
C THR A 69 -7.10 17.06 -13.55
N ILE A 70 -7.79 18.02 -12.94
CA ILE A 70 -7.65 18.34 -11.52
C ILE A 70 -8.00 17.14 -10.64
N VAL A 71 -9.12 16.47 -10.90
CA VAL A 71 -9.52 15.27 -10.13
C VAL A 71 -8.46 14.18 -10.24
N ASN A 72 -7.93 13.92 -11.43
CA ASN A 72 -6.92 12.89 -11.62
C ASN A 72 -5.58 13.26 -10.95
N VAL A 73 -5.18 14.54 -10.93
CA VAL A 73 -3.99 15.03 -10.19
C VAL A 73 -4.16 14.82 -8.69
N VAL A 74 -5.33 15.16 -8.14
CA VAL A 74 -5.63 14.95 -6.71
C VAL A 74 -5.58 13.46 -6.36
N MET A 75 -6.09 12.59 -7.23
CA MET A 75 -6.02 11.14 -7.01
C MET A 75 -4.57 10.62 -7.04
N ILE A 76 -3.74 11.07 -7.98
CA ILE A 76 -2.31 10.74 -8.02
C ILE A 76 -1.62 11.19 -6.72
N TRP A 77 -1.93 12.40 -6.26
CA TRP A 77 -1.41 12.93 -5.01
C TRP A 77 -1.76 12.03 -3.81
N PHE A 78 -3.01 11.58 -3.71
CA PHE A 78 -3.41 10.64 -2.66
C PHE A 78 -2.68 9.29 -2.75
N ILE A 79 -2.53 8.74 -3.95
CA ILE A 79 -1.79 7.47 -4.15
C ILE A 79 -0.32 7.64 -3.75
N TYR A 80 0.31 8.75 -4.12
CA TYR A 80 1.70 9.02 -3.77
C TYR A 80 1.88 9.21 -2.26
N LEU A 81 0.95 9.90 -1.59
CA LEU A 81 0.96 10.00 -0.13
C LEU A 81 0.80 8.64 0.54
N ASP A 82 0.01 7.74 -0.04
CA ASP A 82 -0.10 6.36 0.42
C ASP A 82 1.24 5.63 0.23
N GLU A 83 1.84 5.64 -0.95
CA GLU A 83 3.14 4.96 -1.19
C GLU A 83 4.28 5.45 -0.29
N VAL A 84 4.39 6.77 -0.04
CA VAL A 84 5.44 7.34 0.84
C VAL A 84 5.25 6.94 2.31
N GLN A 85 4.02 6.65 2.74
CA GLN A 85 3.73 6.14 4.08
C GLN A 85 3.91 4.61 4.19
N PHE A 86 4.14 3.88 3.09
CA PHE A 86 3.94 2.42 3.00
C PHE A 86 5.23 1.59 2.83
N SER A 87 6.41 2.14 3.11
CA SER A 87 7.63 1.34 3.24
C SER A 87 7.64 0.58 4.58
N LEU A 88 6.93 -0.56 4.64
CA LEU A 88 7.05 -1.49 5.75
C LEU A 88 8.50 -2.01 5.82
N PRO A 89 9.24 -1.83 6.93
CA PRO A 89 10.56 -2.42 7.09
C PRO A 89 10.50 -3.95 6.91
N ALA A 90 11.58 -4.57 6.45
CA ALA A 90 11.60 -5.96 5.97
C ALA A 90 11.05 -7.02 6.96
N HIS A 91 11.02 -6.71 8.27
CA HIS A 91 10.45 -7.58 9.29
C HIS A 91 8.92 -7.49 9.38
N GLU A 92 8.31 -6.33 9.10
CA GLU A 92 6.86 -6.12 9.06
C GLU A 92 6.22 -6.75 7.81
N ARG A 93 6.98 -6.82 6.71
CA ARG A 93 6.52 -7.35 5.42
C ARG A 93 6.22 -8.85 5.46
N LYS A 94 6.99 -9.64 6.21
CA LYS A 94 6.75 -11.10 6.35
C LYS A 94 5.41 -11.42 7.01
N LEU A 95 5.03 -10.62 8.01
CA LEU A 95 3.75 -10.77 8.71
C LEU A 95 2.58 -10.24 7.86
N PHE A 96 2.79 -9.13 7.13
CA PHE A 96 1.83 -8.66 6.13
C PHE A 96 1.51 -9.75 5.10
N ASP A 97 2.53 -10.44 4.59
CA ASP A 97 2.36 -11.54 3.62
C ASP A 97 1.60 -12.74 4.22
N LEU A 98 1.61 -12.90 5.56
CA LEU A 98 0.89 -13.95 6.28
C LEU A 98 -0.53 -13.54 6.68
N LEU A 99 -0.79 -12.23 6.82
CA LEU A 99 -2.11 -11.63 7.02
C LEU A 99 -2.72 -11.27 5.66
N VAL A 100 -3.02 -12.31 4.87
CA VAL A 100 -3.41 -12.26 3.45
C VAL A 100 -4.61 -11.33 3.17
N ASP A 101 -5.45 -11.06 4.18
CA ASP A 101 -6.69 -10.29 4.03
C ASP A 101 -6.59 -8.81 4.40
N LEU A 102 -5.44 -8.33 4.89
CA LEU A 102 -5.30 -6.94 5.29
C LEU A 102 -4.66 -6.11 4.17
N THR A 103 -5.21 -4.93 3.89
CA THR A 103 -4.47 -3.91 3.14
C THR A 103 -3.35 -3.36 4.02
N PRO A 104 -2.23 -2.86 3.48
CA PRO A 104 -1.12 -2.42 4.34
C PRO A 104 -1.51 -1.26 5.26
N GLY A 105 -2.50 -0.44 4.88
CA GLY A 105 -3.08 0.59 5.74
C GLY A 105 -3.87 0.02 6.94
N GLN A 106 -4.62 -1.07 6.72
CA GLN A 106 -5.32 -1.77 7.81
C GLN A 106 -4.34 -2.48 8.74
N PHE A 107 -3.32 -3.13 8.18
CA PHE A 107 -2.25 -3.76 8.95
C PHE A 107 -1.53 -2.75 9.86
N ARG A 108 -1.24 -1.54 9.37
CA ARG A 108 -0.62 -0.51 10.20
C ARG A 108 -1.57 0.13 11.21
N THR A 109 -2.85 0.25 10.90
CA THR A 109 -3.88 0.68 11.87
C THR A 109 -3.99 -0.35 13.00
N PHE A 110 -3.93 -1.63 12.66
CA PHE A 110 -3.85 -2.73 13.63
C PHE A 110 -2.58 -2.62 14.48
N LEU A 111 -1.39 -2.40 13.88
CA LEU A 111 -0.15 -2.19 14.63
C LEU A 111 -0.20 -0.94 15.53
N LYS A 112 -0.82 0.15 15.09
CA LYS A 112 -1.00 1.38 15.90
C LYS A 112 -1.97 1.19 17.07
N ALA A 113 -2.89 0.23 16.98
CA ALA A 113 -3.79 -0.11 18.08
C ALA A 113 -3.10 -1.00 19.14
N GLY A 114 -1.94 -1.59 18.82
CA GLY A 114 -1.10 -2.32 19.76
C GLY A 114 -0.64 -1.40 20.91
N LYS A 115 -0.75 -1.90 22.14
CA LYS A 115 -0.32 -1.15 23.33
C LYS A 115 1.15 -1.40 23.57
N GLN A 116 1.96 -0.36 23.42
CA GLN A 116 3.36 -0.44 23.79
C GLN A 116 3.52 -0.43 25.31
N GLU A 117 4.15 -1.47 25.83
CA GLU A 117 4.43 -1.66 27.25
C GLU A 117 5.90 -2.07 27.46
N VAL A 118 6.38 -1.91 28.68
CA VAL A 118 7.72 -2.32 29.10
C VAL A 118 7.58 -3.32 30.23
N ALA A 119 8.20 -4.49 30.08
CA ALA A 119 8.18 -5.52 31.11
C ALA A 119 8.94 -5.03 32.34
N ALA A 120 8.23 -4.69 33.43
CA ALA A 120 8.85 -4.25 34.68
C ALA A 120 9.46 -5.41 35.49
N SER A 121 8.95 -6.62 35.27
CA SER A 121 9.38 -7.88 35.89
C SER A 121 9.34 -8.99 34.84
N PRO A 122 9.88 -10.20 35.12
CA PRO A 122 9.78 -11.32 34.19
C PRO A 122 8.31 -11.61 33.86
N LEU A 123 7.93 -11.47 32.59
CA LEU A 123 6.54 -11.58 32.13
C LEU A 123 6.39 -12.73 31.15
N VAL A 124 5.57 -13.72 31.48
CA VAL A 124 5.21 -14.81 30.58
C VAL A 124 4.13 -14.32 29.62
N ILE A 125 4.47 -14.17 28.34
CA ILE A 125 3.54 -13.69 27.30
C ILE A 125 2.85 -14.82 26.54
N THR A 126 3.44 -16.02 26.52
CA THR A 126 2.83 -17.21 25.92
C THR A 126 3.17 -18.44 26.75
N ARG A 127 2.30 -19.45 26.72
CA ARG A 127 2.49 -20.74 27.41
C ARG A 127 2.33 -21.88 26.42
N GLU A 128 3.27 -22.82 26.41
CA GLU A 128 3.23 -23.98 25.51
C GLU A 128 1.92 -24.77 25.72
N ASN A 129 1.24 -25.08 24.62
CA ASN A 129 -0.06 -25.78 24.56
C ASN A 129 -1.26 -25.03 25.15
N GLU A 130 -1.12 -23.73 25.44
CA GLU A 130 -2.26 -22.89 25.79
C GLU A 130 -2.78 -22.09 24.58
N PRO A 131 -4.09 -21.81 24.51
CA PRO A 131 -4.65 -20.95 23.48
C PRO A 131 -4.04 -19.55 23.57
N LEU A 132 -3.82 -18.93 22.40
CA LEU A 132 -3.23 -17.61 22.32
C LEU A 132 -4.32 -16.59 22.01
N ASP A 133 -4.63 -15.73 22.97
CA ASP A 133 -5.67 -14.70 22.82
C ASP A 133 -5.14 -13.41 22.18
N GLN A 134 -3.82 -13.20 22.20
CA GLN A 134 -3.17 -11.95 21.79
C GLN A 134 -1.83 -12.23 21.09
N LEU A 135 -1.52 -11.44 20.05
CA LEU A 135 -0.23 -11.45 19.37
C LEU A 135 0.70 -10.44 20.04
N TYR A 136 1.97 -10.81 20.25
CA TYR A 136 2.96 -9.93 20.88
C TYR A 136 4.10 -9.62 19.90
N PHE A 137 4.46 -8.34 19.79
CA PHE A 137 5.67 -7.89 19.11
C PHE A 137 6.68 -7.39 20.13
N VAL A 138 7.85 -8.04 20.19
CA VAL A 138 8.92 -7.62 21.10
C VAL A 138 9.97 -6.89 20.28
N THR A 139 10.10 -5.59 20.54
CA THR A 139 10.93 -4.67 19.76
C THR A 139 12.37 -4.63 20.22
N ASP A 140 12.61 -4.76 21.53
CA ASP A 140 13.93 -4.76 22.12
C ASP A 140 13.95 -5.51 23.46
N GLY A 141 15.07 -6.15 23.78
CA GLY A 141 15.31 -6.88 25.02
C GLY A 141 15.55 -8.38 24.85
N LYS A 142 15.71 -9.09 25.98
CA LYS A 142 16.00 -10.52 26.04
C LYS A 142 14.73 -11.32 26.30
N VAL A 143 14.51 -12.33 25.48
CA VAL A 143 13.41 -13.28 25.65
C VAL A 143 13.94 -14.67 25.93
N THR A 144 13.34 -15.31 26.93
CA THR A 144 13.53 -16.73 27.22
C THR A 144 12.41 -17.50 26.52
N ILE A 145 12.78 -18.43 25.63
CA ILE A 145 11.86 -19.33 24.92
C ILE A 145 12.08 -20.74 25.45
N GLU A 146 11.01 -21.38 25.92
CA GLU A 146 11.00 -22.77 26.38
C GLU A 146 10.06 -23.60 25.52
N LYS A 147 10.58 -24.67 24.91
CA LYS A 147 9.81 -25.58 24.05
C LYS A 147 10.20 -27.03 24.32
N GLY A 148 9.25 -27.86 24.73
CA GLY A 148 9.50 -29.29 24.96
C GLY A 148 10.65 -29.54 25.95
N GLY A 149 10.77 -28.71 26.98
CA GLY A 149 11.82 -28.80 28.01
C GLY A 149 13.20 -28.24 27.59
N ARG A 150 13.35 -27.68 26.40
CA ARG A 150 14.57 -26.97 25.98
C ARG A 150 14.39 -25.47 26.16
N ARG A 151 15.34 -24.85 26.85
CA ARG A 151 15.38 -23.39 27.08
C ARG A 151 16.41 -22.73 26.16
N MET A 152 15.99 -21.67 25.49
CA MET A 152 16.83 -20.83 24.65
C MET A 152 16.63 -19.37 25.04
N VAL A 153 17.70 -18.57 25.03
CA VAL A 153 17.62 -17.12 25.21
C VAL A 153 17.94 -16.47 23.86
N SER A 154 17.09 -15.56 23.43
CA SER A 154 17.27 -14.80 22.19
C SER A 154 17.12 -13.32 22.48
N GLU A 155 17.84 -12.49 21.73
CA GLU A 155 17.50 -11.07 21.62
C GLU A 155 16.27 -10.96 20.72
N ALA A 156 15.25 -10.25 21.19
CA ALA A 156 13.99 -10.15 20.49
C ALA A 156 13.93 -8.90 19.63
N LYS A 157 13.85 -9.13 18.31
CA LYS A 157 13.44 -8.16 17.29
C LYS A 157 12.40 -8.83 16.38
N THR A 158 11.40 -9.46 17.00
CA THR A 158 10.55 -10.45 16.31
C THR A 158 9.19 -10.62 16.98
N PHE A 159 8.22 -11.07 16.19
CA PHE A 159 6.88 -11.41 16.66
C PHE A 159 6.88 -12.75 17.41
N ILE A 160 6.20 -12.78 18.54
CA ILE A 160 6.00 -13.97 19.36
C ILE A 160 4.54 -14.40 19.24
N GLY A 161 4.31 -15.65 18.85
CA GLY A 161 2.96 -16.23 18.74
C GLY A 161 2.30 -16.09 17.36
N GLU A 162 2.99 -15.58 16.34
CA GLU A 162 2.49 -15.40 14.97
C GLU A 162 1.79 -16.64 14.41
N ILE A 163 2.46 -17.79 14.46
CA ILE A 163 1.93 -19.05 13.90
C ILE A 163 0.70 -19.54 14.69
N ALA A 164 0.70 -19.38 16.01
CA ALA A 164 -0.38 -19.83 16.88
C ALA A 164 -1.64 -18.98 16.67
N PHE A 165 -1.48 -17.65 16.59
CA PHE A 165 -2.55 -16.70 16.35
C PHE A 165 -3.19 -16.91 14.97
N LEU A 166 -2.38 -16.98 13.91
CA LEU A 166 -2.87 -17.11 12.53
C LEU A 166 -3.54 -18.46 12.26
N LEU A 167 -3.00 -19.55 12.80
CA LEU A 167 -3.54 -20.89 12.59
C LEU A 167 -4.65 -21.25 13.59
N SER A 168 -5.01 -20.34 14.50
CA SER A 168 -5.91 -20.62 15.63
C SER A 168 -5.51 -21.90 16.37
N ARG A 169 -4.20 -22.04 16.62
CA ARG A 169 -3.59 -23.21 17.28
C ARG A 169 -2.98 -22.80 18.63
N PRO A 170 -2.83 -23.74 19.57
CA PRO A 170 -2.12 -23.47 20.81
C PRO A 170 -0.70 -23.00 20.57
N ALA A 171 -0.16 -22.19 21.48
CA ALA A 171 1.20 -21.70 21.39
C ALA A 171 2.21 -22.87 21.44
N THR A 172 3.22 -22.83 20.56
CA THR A 172 4.20 -23.92 20.41
C THR A 172 5.36 -23.86 21.40
N ALA A 173 5.42 -22.83 22.23
CA ALA A 173 6.48 -22.59 23.20
C ALA A 173 5.96 -21.65 24.29
N THR A 174 6.55 -21.76 25.48
CA THR A 174 6.40 -20.77 26.55
C THR A 174 7.44 -19.67 26.34
N VAL A 175 7.01 -18.40 26.30
CA VAL A 175 7.92 -17.26 26.11
C VAL A 175 7.80 -16.31 27.28
N THR A 176 8.95 -15.98 27.87
CA THR A 176 9.09 -15.07 28.99
C THR A 176 9.96 -13.88 28.58
N LEU A 177 9.44 -12.67 28.77
CA LEU A 177 10.17 -11.42 28.62
C LEU A 177 10.99 -11.16 29.88
N GLU A 178 12.25 -10.80 29.72
CA GLU A 178 13.07 -10.31 30.83
C GLU A 178 12.70 -8.85 31.19
N PRO A 179 12.99 -8.38 32.41
CA PRO A 179 12.77 -6.99 32.78
C PRO A 179 13.49 -6.02 31.83
N GLY A 180 12.80 -4.95 31.43
CA GLY A 180 13.29 -3.96 30.48
C GLY A 180 12.99 -4.27 29.01
N CYS A 181 12.30 -5.38 28.70
CA CYS A 181 11.86 -5.64 27.32
C CYS A 181 10.72 -4.71 26.91
N HIS A 182 10.81 -4.17 25.70
CA HIS A 182 9.76 -3.40 25.07
C HIS A 182 8.88 -4.32 24.21
N TYR A 183 7.57 -4.32 24.45
CA TYR A 183 6.61 -5.17 23.72
C TYR A 183 5.30 -4.44 23.41
N GLY A 184 4.50 -4.95 22.47
CA GLY A 184 3.14 -4.47 22.21
C GLY A 184 2.34 -5.29 21.23
#